data_AF-A0A918D9Y7-F1
#
_entry.id   AF-A0A918D9Y7-F1
#
_cell.length_a   1.000
_cell.length_b   1.000
_cell.length_c   1.000
_cell.angle_alpha   90.00
_cell.angle_beta   90.00
_cell.angle_gamma   90.00
#
_symmetry.space_group_name_H-M   'P 1'
#
loop_
_entity.id
_entity.type
_entity.pdbx_description
1 polymer ?
#
loop_
_entity_poly.entity_id
_entity_poly.type
_entity_poly.pdbx_seq_one_letter_code
_entity_poly.pdbx_strand_id
1 'polypeptide(L)'
;MSSTRGHLTEDDAGPPAEFPGPCSRSRADRDFVASAPNLCLVADFTHVAAWTGTDYVMDTFTRRIVGWSASMSKETQLALAALDMGL
;
A
#
# COMPACT_ATOMS: atom_id res chain seq x y z
N MET A 1 -12.64 56.84 -11.91
CA MET A 1 -12.02 55.50 -12.02
C MET A 1 -12.76 54.59 -11.05
N SER A 2 -13.76 53.84 -11.54
CA SER A 2 -14.59 52.96 -10.71
C SER A 2 -13.80 51.70 -10.34
N SER A 3 -13.66 51.45 -9.03
CA SER A 3 -13.07 50.24 -8.48
C SER A 3 -14.21 49.26 -8.16
N THR A 4 -14.44 48.30 -9.05
CA THR A 4 -15.39 47.20 -8.78
C THR A 4 -14.66 46.13 -7.99
N ARG A 5 -14.94 46.08 -6.69
CA ARG A 5 -14.56 45.00 -5.78
C ARG A 5 -15.32 43.75 -6.21
N GLY A 6 -14.63 42.80 -6.85
CA GLY A 6 -15.18 41.49 -7.17
C GLY A 6 -15.64 40.80 -5.90
N HIS A 7 -16.95 40.61 -5.79
CA HIS A 7 -17.60 39.80 -4.76
C HIS A 7 -17.40 38.34 -5.17
N LEU A 8 -16.44 37.66 -4.56
CA LEU A 8 -16.32 36.20 -4.66
C LEU A 8 -17.46 35.61 -3.84
N THR A 9 -18.51 35.13 -4.50
CA THR A 9 -19.52 34.28 -3.89
C THR A 9 -18.91 32.90 -3.67
N GLU A 10 -19.08 32.34 -2.47
CA GLU A 10 -18.68 30.96 -2.09
C GLU A 10 -19.41 29.85 -2.90
N ASP A 11 -20.09 30.22 -3.99
CA ASP A 11 -21.00 29.39 -4.77
C ASP A 11 -20.36 28.84 -6.07
N ASP A 12 -19.07 29.11 -6.31
CA ASP A 12 -18.29 28.56 -7.44
C ASP A 12 -17.60 27.22 -7.10
N ALA A 13 -17.96 26.59 -5.97
CA ALA A 13 -17.57 25.23 -5.67
C ALA A 13 -18.44 24.26 -6.48
N GLY A 14 -18.00 23.91 -7.68
CA GLY A 14 -18.52 22.74 -8.39
C GLY A 14 -18.56 21.52 -7.46
N PRO A 15 -19.49 20.58 -7.65
CA PRO A 15 -19.69 19.48 -6.71
C PRO A 15 -18.36 18.76 -6.48
N PRO A 16 -18.04 18.35 -5.24
CA PRO A 16 -16.88 17.51 -4.99
C PRO A 16 -16.97 16.33 -5.94
N ALA A 17 -15.85 15.99 -6.60
CA ALA A 17 -15.80 14.89 -7.54
C ALA A 17 -16.19 13.58 -6.84
N GLU A 18 -17.48 13.28 -6.82
CA GLU A 18 -18.00 11.96 -6.50
C GLU A 18 -17.63 11.08 -7.69
N PHE A 19 -16.60 10.26 -7.53
CA PHE A 19 -16.22 9.25 -8.50
C PHE A 19 -17.24 8.10 -8.44
N PRO A 20 -18.22 7.97 -9.34
CA PRO A 20 -19.25 6.96 -9.26
C PRO A 20 -18.82 5.82 -10.18
N GLY A 21 -18.00 4.93 -9.65
CA GLY A 21 -17.76 3.63 -10.24
C GLY A 21 -17.65 2.63 -9.10
N PRO A 22 -18.18 1.40 -9.21
CA PRO A 22 -17.76 0.35 -8.29
C PRO A 22 -16.24 0.33 -8.35
N CYS A 23 -15.57 0.50 -7.20
CA CYS A 23 -14.14 0.26 -7.11
C CYS A 23 -13.93 -1.11 -7.77
N SER A 24 -13.36 -1.12 -8.97
CA SER A 24 -13.12 -2.34 -9.74
C SER A 24 -12.50 -3.31 -8.75
N ARG A 25 -13.24 -4.39 -8.43
CA ARG A 25 -12.93 -5.38 -7.38
C ARG A 25 -11.45 -5.33 -7.08
N SER A 26 -11.06 -4.76 -5.92
CA SER A 26 -9.66 -4.68 -5.56
C SER A 26 -9.08 -6.08 -5.80
N ARG A 27 -7.95 -6.19 -6.50
CA ARG A 27 -7.33 -7.49 -6.81
C ARG A 27 -6.98 -8.29 -5.54
N ALA A 28 -7.13 -7.67 -4.38
CA ALA A 28 -6.89 -8.16 -3.04
C ALA A 28 -8.16 -8.64 -2.32
N ASP A 29 -9.27 -8.91 -3.02
CA ASP A 29 -10.40 -9.69 -2.47
C ASP A 29 -10.00 -11.18 -2.36
N ARG A 30 -8.92 -11.43 -1.61
CA ARG A 30 -8.27 -12.71 -1.37
C ARG A 30 -8.34 -12.94 0.12
N ASP A 31 -8.87 -14.10 0.50
CA ASP A 31 -8.94 -14.48 1.91
C ASP A 31 -7.57 -15.03 2.34
N PHE A 32 -6.86 -14.28 3.17
CA PHE A 32 -5.50 -14.61 3.65
C PHE A 32 -5.54 -15.34 5.00
N VAL A 33 -6.43 -16.34 5.12
CA VAL A 33 -6.59 -17.15 6.33
C VAL A 33 -5.90 -18.49 6.14
N ALA A 34 -4.90 -18.78 6.99
CA ALA A 34 -4.26 -20.09 7.08
C ALA A 34 -4.79 -20.90 8.27
N SER A 35 -4.89 -22.22 8.09
CA SER A 35 -5.30 -23.17 9.15
C SER A 35 -4.13 -23.72 9.97
N ALA A 36 -2.89 -23.48 9.53
CA ALA A 36 -1.66 -23.87 10.20
C ALA A 36 -0.51 -22.93 9.78
N PRO A 37 0.62 -22.89 10.52
CA PRO A 37 1.79 -22.13 10.14
C PRO A 37 2.34 -22.52 8.77
N ASN A 38 3.00 -21.58 8.09
CA ASN A 38 3.69 -21.69 6.81
C ASN A 38 2.81 -22.04 5.60
N LEU A 39 1.48 -21.96 5.73
CA LEU A 39 0.54 -22.23 4.64
C LEU A 39 0.12 -20.99 3.84
N CYS A 40 0.16 -19.82 4.47
CA CYS A 40 -0.13 -18.55 3.82
C CYS A 40 0.86 -17.51 4.34
N LEU A 41 1.70 -17.03 3.43
CA LEU A 41 2.66 -15.96 3.67
C LEU A 41 2.18 -14.72 2.90
N VAL A 42 2.26 -13.57 3.54
CA VAL A 42 1.99 -12.27 2.92
C VAL A 42 3.27 -11.45 2.97
N ALA A 43 3.65 -10.88 1.83
CA ALA A 43 4.75 -9.94 1.73
C ALA A 43 4.21 -8.52 1.53
N ASP A 44 4.77 -7.55 2.24
CA ASP A 44 4.50 -6.13 2.02
C ASP A 44 5.81 -5.34 1.94
N PHE A 45 5.85 -4.45 0.95
CA PHE A 45 7.00 -3.59 0.67
C PHE A 45 6.69 -2.15 1.03
N THR A 46 7.51 -1.59 1.91
CA THR A 46 7.43 -0.18 2.29
C THR A 46 8.65 0.58 1.80
N HIS A 47 8.40 1.73 1.16
CA HIS A 47 9.46 2.69 0.86
C HIS A 47 9.57 3.72 1.96
N VAL A 48 10.70 3.74 2.65
CA VAL A 48 10.99 4.73 3.69
C VAL A 48 11.64 5.94 3.03
N ALA A 49 11.25 7.15 3.40
CA ALA A 49 11.85 8.41 2.92
C ALA A 49 13.31 8.63 3.41
N ALA A 50 14.01 7.54 3.76
CA ALA A 50 15.39 7.46 4.19
C ALA A 50 16.21 6.59 3.22
N TRP A 51 15.88 6.65 1.92
CA TRP A 51 16.67 6.11 0.80
C TRP A 51 16.67 4.58 0.64
N THR A 52 15.93 3.85 1.47
CA THR A 52 15.83 2.39 1.40
C THR A 52 14.38 1.93 1.29
N GLY A 53 14.20 0.89 0.48
CA GLY A 53 13.03 0.04 0.51
C GLY A 53 13.23 -1.12 1.47
N THR A 54 12.19 -1.49 2.21
CA THR A 54 12.20 -2.66 3.10
C THR A 54 11.01 -3.55 2.77
N ASP A 55 11.24 -4.85 2.68
CA ASP A 55 10.21 -5.87 2.49
C ASP A 55 10.13 -6.78 3.71
N TYR A 56 8.91 -7.15 4.09
CA TYR A 56 8.63 -8.03 5.22
C TYR A 56 7.71 -9.16 4.78
N VAL A 57 8.05 -10.39 5.18
CA VAL A 57 7.21 -11.58 4.98
C VAL A 57 6.62 -12.00 6.31
N MET A 58 5.29 -12.05 6.39
CA MET A 58 4.53 -12.43 7.57
C MET A 58 3.77 -13.74 7.32
N ASP A 59 3.82 -14.63 8.31
CA ASP A 59 2.95 -15.79 8.39
C ASP A 59 1.56 -15.39 8.94
N THR A 60 0.49 -15.67 8.19
CA THR A 60 -0.85 -15.16 8.55
C THR A 60 -1.51 -15.92 9.71
N PHE A 61 -1.09 -17.16 9.98
CA PHE A 61 -1.59 -17.96 11.10
C PHE A 61 -1.01 -17.49 12.44
N THR A 62 0.32 -17.34 12.51
CA THR A 62 1.06 -16.96 13.72
C THR A 62 1.21 -15.45 13.92
N ARG A 63 0.96 -14.65 12.87
CA ARG A 63 1.18 -13.20 12.83
C ARG A 63 2.64 -12.79 13.10
N ARG A 64 3.59 -13.68 12.81
CA ARG A 64 5.03 -13.42 12.98
C ARG A 64 5.66 -13.01 11.65
N ILE A 65 6.61 -12.09 11.73
CA ILE A 65 7.53 -11.81 10.62
C ILE A 65 8.48 -13.00 10.53
N VAL A 66 8.43 -13.74 9.43
CA VAL A 66 9.30 -14.89 9.16
C VAL A 66 10.50 -14.51 8.32
N GLY A 67 10.43 -13.40 7.59
CA GLY A 67 11.44 -12.94 6.64
C GLY A 67 11.49 -11.43 6.54
N TRP A 68 12.66 -10.84 6.31
CA TRP A 68 12.80 -9.42 5.97
C TRP A 68 14.05 -9.16 5.13
N SER A 69 14.02 -8.10 4.34
CA SER A 69 15.19 -7.61 3.60
C SER A 69 15.08 -6.12 3.35
N ALA A 70 16.22 -5.44 3.18
CA ALA A 70 16.29 -4.01 2.87
C ALA A 70 17.28 -3.74 1.74
N SER A 71 16.92 -2.83 0.83
CA SER A 71 17.76 -2.44 -0.31
C SER A 71 17.51 -0.99 -0.70
N MET A 72 18.52 -0.37 -1.32
CA MET A 72 18.39 0.96 -1.92
C MET A 72 17.60 0.92 -3.25
N SER A 73 17.42 -0.26 -3.86
CA SER A 73 16.60 -0.45 -5.07
C SER A 73 15.40 -1.36 -4.83
N LYS A 74 14.29 -1.05 -5.48
CA LYS A 74 13.02 -1.80 -5.43
C LYS A 74 12.97 -2.89 -6.50
N GLU A 75 13.99 -3.73 -6.54
CA GLU A 75 14.03 -4.86 -7.47
C GLU A 75 13.31 -6.08 -6.89
N THR A 76 12.88 -7.00 -7.74
CA THR A 76 12.29 -8.28 -7.33
C THR A 76 13.17 -9.06 -6.34
N GLN A 77 14.49 -8.89 -6.44
CA GLN A 77 15.46 -9.50 -5.54
C GLN A 77 15.24 -9.11 -4.07
N LEU A 78 14.71 -7.93 -3.80
CA LEU A 78 14.42 -7.51 -2.44
C LEU A 78 13.36 -8.41 -1.79
N ALA A 79 12.27 -8.68 -2.52
CA ALA A 79 11.19 -9.54 -2.04
C ALA A 79 11.60 -11.01 -1.98
N LEU A 80 12.37 -11.48 -2.98
CA LEU A 80 12.90 -12.85 -2.97
C LEU A 80 13.85 -13.08 -1.78
N ALA A 81 14.72 -12.12 -1.47
CA ALA A 81 15.61 -12.22 -0.31
C ALA A 81 14.84 -12.29 1.02
N ALA A 82 13.75 -11.52 1.16
CA ALA A 82 12.90 -11.60 2.34
C ALA A 82 12.17 -12.95 2.44
N LEU A 83 11.70 -13.49 1.31
CA LEU A 83 11.07 -14.81 1.26
C LEU A 83 12.05 -15.94 1.59
N ASP A 84 13.24 -15.93 0.98
CA ASP A 84 14.28 -16.95 1.21
C ASP A 84 14.75 -16.99 2.67
N MET A 85 14.69 -15.87 3.40
CA MET A 85 14.98 -15.84 4.83
C MET A 85 13.92 -16.59 5.67
N GLY A 86 12.67 -16.59 5.20
CA GLY A 86 11.52 -17.14 5.92
C GLY A 86 11.11 -18.56 5.54
N LEU A 87 11.82 -19.18 4.59
CA LEU A 87 11.69 -20.59 4.20
C LEU A 87 12.71 -21.47 4.94
#